data_AF-A0A2V6XVQ7-F1
#
_entry.id   AF-A0A2V6XVQ7-F1
#
_cell.length_a   1.000
_cell.length_b   1.000
_cell.length_c   1.000
_cell.angle_alpha   90.00
_cell.angle_beta   90.00
_cell.angle_gamma   90.00
#
_symmetry.space_group_name_H-M   'P 1'
#
loop_
_entity.id
_entity.type
_entity.pdbx_description
1 polymer ?
#
loop_
_entity_poly.entity_id
_entity_poly.type
_entity_poly.pdbx_seq_one_letter_code
_entity_poly.pdbx_strand_id
1 'polypeptide(L)' 'MQMLELVCRYMERHEPSNPAPLFIRRAQRLIQMNFVEIVKDLMPDSLGQLEKLAGEFEKT' A
#
# COMPACT_ATOMS: atom_id res chain seq x y z
N MET A 1 6.70 -0.04 -13.10
CA MET A 1 5.75 -1.02 -12.50
C MET A 1 5.83 -2.42 -13.09
N GLN A 2 6.32 -2.60 -14.34
CA GLN A 2 6.37 -3.89 -15.03
C GLN A 2 7.14 -4.99 -14.26
N MET A 3 8.20 -4.64 -13.53
CA MET A 3 8.98 -5.63 -12.76
C MET A 3 8.21 -6.23 -11.58
N LEU A 4 7.46 -5.43 -10.82
CA LEU A 4 6.63 -5.95 -9.73
C LEU A 4 5.52 -6.86 -10.24
N GLU A 5 4.95 -6.54 -11.41
CA GLU A 5 3.94 -7.38 -12.06
C GLU A 5 4.53 -8.73 -12.49
N LEU A 6 5.75 -8.74 -13.03
CA LEU A 6 6.45 -9.97 -13.40
C LEU A 6 6.73 -10.85 -12.18
N VAL A 7 7.22 -10.27 -11.07
CA VAL A 7 7.44 -11.00 -9.82
C VAL A 7 6.13 -11.56 -9.28
N CYS A 8 5.06 -10.76 -9.26
CA CYS A 8 3.74 -11.20 -8.80
C CYS A 8 3.24 -12.41 -9.60
N ARG A 9 3.28 -12.34 -10.94
CA ARG A 9 2.84 -13.44 -11.81
C ARG A 9 3.67 -14.70 -11.65
N TYR A 10 4.98 -14.56 -11.44
CA TYR A 10 5.85 -15.69 -11.18
C TYR A 10 5.44 -16.39 -9.87
N MET A 11 5.25 -15.62 -8.79
CA MET A 11 4.88 -16.16 -7.49
C MET A 11 3.48 -16.79 -7.48
N GLU A 12 2.49 -16.18 -8.16
CA GLU A 12 1.15 -16.76 -8.33
C GLU A 12 1.17 -18.13 -9.03
N ARG A 13 2.12 -18.34 -9.94
CA ARG A 13 2.27 -19.60 -10.68
C ARG A 13 3.03 -20.67 -9.90
N HIS A 14 4.11 -20.28 -9.22
CA HIS A 14 5.03 -21.24 -8.60
C HIS A 14 4.76 -21.46 -7.11
N GLU A 15 4.19 -20.48 -6.42
CA GLU A 15 3.90 -20.52 -4.98
C GLU A 15 2.52 -19.92 -4.65
N PRO A 16 1.40 -20.50 -5.14
CA PRO A 16 0.07 -19.92 -5.00
C PRO A 16 -0.42 -19.78 -3.55
N SER A 17 0.14 -20.56 -2.61
CA SER A 17 -0.16 -20.46 -1.17
C SER A 17 0.65 -19.37 -0.46
N ASN A 18 1.65 -18.78 -1.10
CA ASN A 18 2.46 -17.73 -0.53
C ASN A 18 1.67 -16.41 -0.57
N PRO A 19 1.60 -15.62 0.52
CA PRO A 19 0.87 -14.35 0.55
C PRO A 19 1.59 -13.19 -0.19
N ALA A 20 2.83 -13.37 -0.62
CA ALA A 20 3.61 -12.33 -1.29
C ALA A 20 2.93 -11.68 -2.51
N PRO A 21 2.24 -12.40 -3.43
CA PRO A 21 1.50 -11.78 -4.52
C PRO A 21 0.47 -10.75 -4.06
N LEU A 22 -0.27 -11.06 -2.99
CA LEU A 22 -1.27 -10.15 -2.43
C LEU A 22 -0.61 -8.83 -1.98
N PHE A 23 0.54 -8.93 -1.30
CA PHE A 23 1.28 -7.76 -0.84
C PHE A 23 1.90 -6.97 -1.98
N ILE A 24 2.42 -7.64 -3.02
CA ILE A 24 2.99 -6.97 -4.20
C ILE A 24 1.89 -6.19 -4.95
N ARG A 25 0.71 -6.78 -5.16
CA ARG A 25 -0.43 -6.08 -5.77
C ARG A 25 -0.87 -4.88 -4.96
N ARG A 26 -0.87 -5.00 -3.63
CA ARG A 26 -1.17 -3.88 -2.74
C ARG A 26 -0.10 -2.78 -2.86
N ALA A 27 1.18 -3.13 -2.84
CA ALA A 27 2.27 -2.18 -3.00
C ALA A 27 2.24 -1.43 -4.35
N GLN A 28 1.89 -2.12 -5.44
CA GLN A 28 1.70 -1.49 -6.75
C GLN A 28 0.62 -0.40 -6.75
N ARG A 29 -0.46 -0.58 -5.98
CA ARG A 29 -1.51 0.44 -5.79
C ARG A 29 -1.03 1.61 -4.91
N LEU A 30 -0.40 1.30 -3.77
CA LEU A 30 0.04 2.30 -2.80
C LEU A 30 1.12 3.24 -3.35
N ILE A 31 1.95 2.79 -4.28
CA ILE A 31 3.04 3.62 -4.87
C ILE A 31 2.53 4.86 -5.61
N GLN A 32 1.26 4.88 -6.04
CA GLN A 32 0.65 6.02 -6.71
C GLN A 32 -0.02 7.01 -5.74
N MET A 33 -0.04 6.67 -4.45
CA MET A 33 -0.74 7.42 -3.41
C MET A 33 0.24 8.27 -2.62
N ASN A 34 -0.22 9.43 -2.15
CA ASN A 34 0.51 10.20 -1.15
C ASN A 34 0.41 9.56 0.24
N PHE A 35 1.21 10.04 1.20
CA PHE A 35 1.28 9.46 2.53
C PHE A 35 -0.08 9.40 3.26
N VAL A 36 -0.90 10.46 3.18
CA VAL A 36 -2.21 10.50 3.84
C VAL A 36 -3.17 9.50 3.21
N GLU A 37 -3.16 9.38 1.88
CA GLU A 37 -3.94 8.37 1.15
C GLU A 37 -3.52 6.95 1.52
N ILE A 38 -2.21 6.70 1.65
CA ILE A 38 -1.68 5.39 2.11
C ILE A 38 -2.17 5.07 3.52
N VAL A 39 -2.08 6.02 4.46
CA VAL A 39 -2.56 5.79 5.84
C VAL A 39 -4.07 5.55 5.85
N LYS A 40 -4.84 6.28 5.04
CA LYS A 40 -6.29 6.04 4.86
C LYS A 40 -6.60 4.63 4.37
N ASP A 41 -5.85 4.12 3.38
CA ASP A 41 -6.06 2.79 2.80
C ASP A 41 -5.65 1.66 3.76
N LEU A 42 -4.56 1.85 4.50
CA LEU A 42 -4.01 0.84 5.40
C LEU A 42 -4.68 0.82 6.78
N MET A 43 -4.90 1.99 7.37
CA MET A 43 -5.26 2.19 8.77
C MET A 43 -6.22 3.39 8.94
N PRO A 44 -7.48 3.26 8.49
CA PRO A 44 -8.43 4.38 8.47
C PRO A 44 -8.67 4.98 9.87
N ASP A 45 -8.63 4.16 10.91
CA ASP A 45 -8.84 4.61 12.30
C ASP A 45 -7.63 5.34 12.89
N SER A 46 -6.46 5.27 12.25
CA SER A 46 -5.22 5.91 12.72
C SER A 46 -5.07 7.36 12.27
N LEU A 47 -5.95 7.87 11.40
CA LEU A 47 -5.87 9.25 10.90
C LEU A 47 -5.92 10.28 12.02
N GLY A 48 -6.83 10.13 12.99
CA GLY A 48 -6.92 11.04 14.12
C GLY A 48 -5.71 10.99 15.05
N GLN A 49 -4.95 9.87 15.06
CA GLN A 49 -3.67 9.78 15.77
C GLN A 49 -2.56 10.46 14.97
N LEU A 50 -2.60 10.32 13.66
CA LEU A 50 -1.66 10.95 12.73
C LEU A 50 -1.77 12.49 12.79
N GLU A 51 -2.99 13.03 12.76
CA GLU A 51 -3.26 14.47 12.89
C GLU A 51 -2.74 15.03 14.22
N LYS A 52 -2.89 14.27 15.32
CA LYS A 52 -2.35 14.65 16.63
C LYS A 52 -0.82 14.64 16.68
N LEU A 53 -0.17 13.78 15.89
CA LEU A 53 1.29 13.64 15.87
C LEU A 53 1.97 14.62 14.91
N ALA A 54 1.40 14.83 13.72
CA ALA A 54 2.00 15.59 12.63
C ALA A 54 1.39 16.98 12.41
N GLY A 55 0.30 17.32 13.12
CA GLY A 55 -0.50 18.51 12.87
C GLY A 55 -1.60 18.27 11.83
N GLU A 56 -2.40 19.30 11.53
CA GLU A 56 -3.36 19.22 10.43
C GLU A 56 -2.61 19.01 9.11
N PHE A 57 -2.92 17.92 8.41
CA PHE A 57 -2.49 17.70 7.03
C PHE A 57 -3.30 18.65 6.13
N GLU A 58 -3.05 19.95 6.25
CA GLU A 58 -3.81 20.98 5.58
C GLU A 58 -3.63 20.88 4.06
N LYS A 59 -4.76 21.06 3.38
CA LYS A 59 -4.97 20.97 1.93
C LYS A 59 -3.86 21.71 1.17
N THR A 60 -2.96 20.97 0.53
CA THR A 60 -2.15 21.49 -0.59
C THR A 60 -2.44 20.64 -1.82
#